data_AF-A0A348Z2R8-F1
#
_entry.id   AF-A0A348Z2R8-F1
#
_cell.length_a   1.000
_cell.length_b   1.000
_cell.length_c   1.000
_cell.angle_alpha   90.00
_cell.angle_beta   90.00
_cell.angle_gamma   90.00
#
_symmetry.space_group_name_H-M   'P 1'
#
loop_
_entity.id
_entity.type
_entity.pdbx_description
1 polymer ?
#
loop_
_entity_poly.entity_id
_entity_poly.type
_entity_poly.pdbx_seq_one_letter_code
_entity_poly.pdbx_strand_id
1 'polypeptide(L)'
;YLIDKIAEQTGFEDKLVEETLLKLYPRGSVGAFMTEYFEMAFKGRDEAIDFEKATVELFQNVFRFEAKHVGPIGLTPDVLILSDADGYQAIIDNKAYSKYTISNDHHNRMVHNYIKNLERYSNSDVPIAFFSYIAGGFGKNINSQINDIVNVAGISGSAMSVSNMIKLVELYETKNYTHKNIRDIFSVNRQILLSDL
;
A
#
# COMPACT_ATOMS: atom_id res chain seq x y z
N TYR A 1 -18.01 6.74 -11.28
CA TYR A 1 -17.69 6.49 -9.87
C TYR A 1 -17.35 5.00 -9.67
N LEU A 2 -16.79 4.61 -8.52
CA LEU A 2 -16.41 3.21 -8.25
C LEU A 2 -17.61 2.28 -8.31
N ILE A 3 -18.71 2.73 -7.70
CA ILE A 3 -20.00 2.06 -7.71
C ILE A 3 -20.38 1.76 -9.17
N ASP A 4 -20.33 2.77 -10.05
CA ASP A 4 -20.63 2.61 -11.47
C ASP A 4 -19.68 1.62 -12.18
N LYS A 5 -18.37 1.61 -11.86
CA LYS A 5 -17.42 0.66 -12.46
C LYS A 5 -17.65 -0.77 -12.00
N ILE A 6 -17.95 -0.98 -10.72
CA ILE A 6 -18.28 -2.30 -10.18
C ILE A 6 -19.61 -2.74 -10.76
N ALA A 7 -20.61 -1.86 -10.82
CA ALA A 7 -21.90 -2.12 -11.44
C ALA A 7 -21.76 -2.50 -12.91
N GLU A 8 -20.94 -1.77 -13.68
CA GLU A 8 -20.69 -2.05 -15.10
C GLU A 8 -19.97 -3.40 -15.31
N GLN A 9 -19.02 -3.76 -14.43
CA GLN A 9 -18.29 -5.03 -14.53
C GLN A 9 -19.07 -6.24 -14.01
N THR A 10 -19.92 -6.05 -13.00
CA THR A 10 -20.63 -7.14 -12.32
C THR A 10 -22.07 -7.28 -12.78
N GLY A 11 -22.62 -6.26 -13.43
CA GLY A 11 -24.04 -6.16 -13.79
C GLY A 11 -24.95 -5.87 -12.59
N PHE A 12 -24.39 -5.61 -11.40
CA PHE A 12 -25.19 -5.26 -10.22
C PHE A 12 -25.60 -3.79 -10.24
N GLU A 13 -26.77 -3.47 -9.68
CA GLU A 13 -27.20 -2.09 -9.53
C GLU A 13 -26.29 -1.32 -8.58
N ASP A 14 -26.03 -0.05 -8.90
CA ASP A 14 -25.21 0.88 -8.10
C ASP A 14 -25.56 0.83 -6.61
N LYS A 15 -26.86 0.84 -6.32
CA LYS A 15 -27.38 0.79 -4.95
C LYS A 15 -27.03 -0.51 -4.22
N LEU A 16 -27.03 -1.65 -4.91
CA LEU A 16 -26.66 -2.95 -4.33
C LEU A 16 -25.15 -3.02 -4.05
N VAL A 17 -24.35 -2.46 -4.96
CA VAL A 17 -22.89 -2.34 -4.78
C VAL A 17 -22.59 -1.47 -3.57
N GLU A 18 -23.22 -0.30 -3.49
CA GLU A 18 -23.08 0.65 -2.37
C GLU A 18 -23.54 0.04 -1.04
N GLU A 19 -24.72 -0.59 -1.00
CA GLU A 19 -25.23 -1.28 0.19
C GLU A 19 -24.33 -2.44 0.63
N THR A 20 -23.70 -3.14 -0.32
CA THR A 20 -22.75 -4.22 -0.03
C THR A 20 -21.46 -3.66 0.56
N LEU A 21 -20.93 -2.57 0.00
CA LEU A 21 -19.76 -1.90 0.54
C LEU A 21 -20.04 -1.37 1.96
N LEU A 22 -21.17 -0.70 2.19
CA LEU A 22 -21.58 -0.21 3.50
C LEU A 22 -21.81 -1.33 4.53
N LYS A 23 -22.35 -2.48 4.11
CA LYS A 23 -22.52 -3.66 4.98
C LYS A 23 -21.19 -4.34 5.32
N LEU A 24 -20.25 -4.39 4.39
CA LEU A 24 -18.92 -4.94 4.63
C LEU A 24 -18.06 -4.02 5.49
N TYR A 25 -18.29 -2.70 5.44
CA TYR A 25 -17.55 -1.69 6.21
C TYR A 25 -18.45 -0.89 7.20
N PRO A 26 -19.10 -1.55 8.17
CA PRO A 26 -20.16 -0.95 8.99
C PRO A 26 -19.68 0.05 10.07
N ARG A 27 -18.36 0.27 10.22
CA ARG A 27 -17.78 1.00 11.37
C ARG A 27 -17.55 2.49 11.07
N GLY A 28 -18.59 3.31 11.15
CA GLY A 28 -18.48 4.78 11.30
C GLY A 28 -17.44 5.46 10.38
N SER A 29 -16.67 6.42 10.92
CA SER A 29 -15.66 7.19 10.17
C SER A 29 -14.54 6.33 9.55
N VAL A 30 -14.18 5.19 10.15
CA VAL A 30 -13.19 4.26 9.60
C VAL A 30 -13.73 3.58 8.34
N GLY A 31 -15.01 3.16 8.34
CA GLY A 31 -15.66 2.58 7.17
C GLY A 31 -15.74 3.57 6.00
N ALA A 32 -16.07 4.83 6.28
CA ALA A 32 -16.07 5.90 5.27
C ALA A 32 -14.66 6.14 4.71
N PHE A 33 -13.65 6.25 5.57
CA PHE A 33 -12.25 6.41 5.17
C PHE A 33 -11.75 5.21 4.34
N MET A 34 -12.07 3.97 4.72
CA MET A 34 -11.68 2.77 3.95
C MET A 34 -12.36 2.73 2.58
N THR A 35 -13.61 3.21 2.49
CA THR A 35 -14.34 3.33 1.21
C THR A 35 -13.64 4.34 0.30
N GLU A 36 -13.32 5.52 0.82
CA GLU A 36 -12.61 6.56 0.08
C GLU A 36 -11.20 6.10 -0.34
N TYR A 37 -10.46 5.49 0.57
CA TYR A 37 -9.13 4.91 0.32
C TYR A 37 -9.16 3.88 -0.81
N PHE A 38 -10.19 3.03 -0.83
CA PHE A 38 -10.40 2.09 -1.91
C PHE A 38 -10.64 2.82 -3.23
N GLU A 39 -11.53 3.82 -3.27
CA GLU A 39 -11.83 4.59 -4.48
C GLU A 39 -10.60 5.27 -5.09
N MET A 40 -9.77 5.90 -4.26
CA MET A 40 -8.56 6.61 -4.69
C MET A 40 -7.63 5.70 -5.52
N ALA A 41 -7.56 4.41 -5.18
CA ALA A 41 -6.74 3.43 -5.91
C ALA A 41 -7.23 3.11 -7.33
N PHE A 42 -8.46 3.51 -7.71
CA PHE A 42 -9.06 3.26 -9.02
C PHE A 42 -9.32 4.53 -9.86
N LYS A 43 -9.01 5.71 -9.33
CA LYS A 43 -9.25 7.01 -9.97
C LYS A 43 -8.08 7.56 -10.78
N GLY A 44 -6.97 6.83 -10.88
CA GLY A 44 -5.85 7.23 -11.74
C GLY A 44 -5.07 8.42 -11.16
N ARG A 45 -4.57 9.29 -12.03
CA ARG A 45 -3.67 10.38 -11.64
C ARG A 45 -4.35 11.51 -10.85
N ASP A 46 -5.66 11.66 -10.99
CA ASP A 46 -6.38 12.81 -10.44
C ASP A 46 -6.43 12.80 -8.89
N GLU A 47 -6.42 11.61 -8.27
CA GLU A 47 -6.41 11.44 -6.80
C GLU A 47 -5.15 10.72 -6.29
N ALA A 48 -4.07 10.68 -7.09
CA ALA A 48 -2.84 10.00 -6.69
C ALA A 48 -2.25 10.58 -5.39
N ILE A 49 -2.20 11.91 -5.26
CA ILE A 49 -1.68 12.57 -4.06
C ILE A 49 -2.54 12.29 -2.83
N ASP A 50 -3.86 12.24 -2.99
CA ASP A 50 -4.77 11.96 -1.88
C ASP A 50 -4.65 10.50 -1.43
N PHE A 51 -4.43 9.58 -2.37
CA PHE A 51 -4.14 8.17 -2.06
C PHE A 51 -2.85 8.01 -1.23
N GLU A 52 -1.81 8.78 -1.57
CA GLU A 52 -0.54 8.78 -0.85
C GLU A 52 -0.73 9.32 0.58
N LYS A 53 -1.43 10.45 0.74
CA LYS A 53 -1.73 11.04 2.06
C LYS A 53 -2.61 10.14 2.92
N ALA A 54 -3.65 9.55 2.35
CA ALA A 54 -4.49 8.59 3.06
C ALA A 54 -3.68 7.35 3.50
N THR A 55 -2.69 6.92 2.71
CA THR A 55 -1.77 5.86 3.14
C THR A 55 -0.93 6.29 4.34
N VAL A 56 -0.42 7.53 4.38
CA VAL A 56 0.26 8.08 5.56
C VAL A 56 -0.66 8.05 6.79
N GLU A 57 -1.88 8.55 6.67
CA GLU A 57 -2.85 8.59 7.76
C GLU A 57 -3.21 7.20 8.27
N LEU A 58 -3.34 6.21 7.37
CA LEU A 58 -3.61 4.82 7.73
C LEU A 58 -2.47 4.25 8.58
N PHE A 59 -1.22 4.40 8.15
CA PHE A 59 -0.07 3.89 8.90
C PHE A 59 0.13 4.60 10.25
N GLN A 60 -0.16 5.91 10.33
CA GLN A 60 -0.09 6.66 11.59
C GLN A 60 -1.22 6.30 12.56
N ASN A 61 -2.47 6.35 12.09
CA ASN A 61 -3.63 6.35 12.97
C ASN A 61 -4.14 4.95 13.28
N VAL A 62 -3.98 4.01 12.35
CA VAL A 62 -4.38 2.60 12.56
C VAL A 62 -3.20 1.81 13.10
N PHE A 63 -2.11 1.79 12.35
CA PHE A 63 -0.98 0.91 12.68
C PHE A 63 -0.01 1.49 13.70
N ARG A 64 -0.07 2.80 13.99
CA ARG A 64 0.76 3.51 14.99
C ARG A 64 2.24 3.62 14.64
N PHE A 65 2.55 3.65 13.34
CA PHE A 65 3.87 4.01 12.84
C PHE A 65 4.08 5.53 12.87
N GLU A 66 5.34 5.96 12.91
CA GLU A 66 5.66 7.25 12.32
C GLU A 66 5.60 7.10 10.79
N ALA A 67 4.86 7.96 10.10
CA ALA A 67 4.82 7.96 8.63
C ALA A 67 4.92 9.37 8.06
N LYS A 68 5.50 9.52 6.88
CA LYS A 68 5.70 10.80 6.20
C LYS A 68 5.42 10.67 4.71
N HIS A 69 4.71 11.66 4.16
CA HIS A 69 4.56 11.83 2.72
C HIS A 69 5.84 12.45 2.16
N VAL A 70 6.66 11.65 1.47
CA VAL A 70 7.98 12.06 0.95
C VAL A 70 8.02 12.17 -0.57
N GLY A 71 6.94 11.75 -1.26
CA GLY A 71 6.80 11.87 -2.71
C GLY A 71 7.08 13.27 -3.30
N PRO A 72 6.65 14.38 -2.66
CA PRO A 72 6.89 15.74 -3.18
C PRO A 72 8.37 16.14 -3.32
N ILE A 73 9.30 15.43 -2.66
CA ILE A 73 10.75 15.68 -2.77
C ILE A 73 11.26 15.33 -4.18
N GLY A 74 10.60 14.39 -4.87
CA GLY A 74 10.97 13.92 -6.19
C GLY A 74 12.09 12.89 -6.19
N LEU A 75 11.95 11.86 -7.03
CA LEU A 75 12.82 10.68 -7.04
C LEU A 75 12.90 9.99 -5.66
N THR A 76 11.80 10.06 -4.93
CA THR A 76 11.53 9.44 -3.63
C THR A 76 10.29 8.55 -3.73
N PRO A 77 10.13 7.58 -2.82
CA PRO A 77 8.86 6.86 -2.72
C PRO A 77 7.75 7.82 -2.28
N ASP A 78 6.51 7.37 -2.31
CA ASP A 78 5.40 8.21 -1.88
C ASP A 78 5.38 8.36 -0.35
N VAL A 79 5.56 7.25 0.36
CA VAL A 79 5.47 7.20 1.82
C VAL A 79 6.71 6.53 2.42
N LEU A 80 7.26 7.17 3.45
CA LEU A 80 8.25 6.59 4.36
C LEU A 80 7.55 6.26 5.68
N ILE A 81 7.75 5.05 6.20
CA ILE A 81 7.31 4.65 7.54
C ILE A 81 8.50 4.28 8.41
N LEU A 82 8.40 4.57 9.71
CA LEU A 82 9.39 4.27 10.72
C LEU A 82 8.69 3.60 11.91
N SER A 83 9.29 2.51 12.36
CA SER A 83 8.91 1.80 13.57
C SER A 83 10.06 1.87 14.56
N ASP A 84 9.94 2.77 15.54
CA ASP A 84 10.89 2.85 16.65
C ASP A 84 10.84 1.59 17.52
N ALA A 85 9.65 1.03 17.73
CA ALA A 85 9.44 -0.16 18.58
C ALA A 85 10.17 -1.41 18.06
N ASP A 86 10.16 -1.63 16.74
CA ASP A 86 10.79 -2.79 16.09
C ASP A 86 12.09 -2.44 15.32
N GLY A 87 12.56 -1.19 15.42
CA GLY A 87 13.86 -0.74 14.91
C GLY A 87 14.04 -0.86 13.39
N TYR A 88 13.06 -0.41 12.59
CA TYR A 88 13.17 -0.42 11.14
C TYR A 88 12.41 0.72 10.47
N GLN A 89 12.79 1.02 9.23
CA GLN A 89 12.03 1.87 8.32
C GLN A 89 11.62 1.09 7.07
N ALA A 90 10.60 1.56 6.37
CA ALA A 90 10.14 0.96 5.13
C ALA A 90 9.56 2.02 4.20
N ILE A 91 9.52 1.69 2.91
CA ILE A 91 9.06 2.61 1.88
C ILE A 91 7.87 2.04 1.13
N ILE A 92 6.92 2.90 0.80
CA ILE A 92 5.69 2.53 0.14
C ILE A 92 5.48 3.46 -1.06
N ASP A 93 5.11 2.85 -2.18
CA ASP A 93 4.84 3.53 -3.43
C ASP A 93 3.40 3.18 -3.87
N ASN A 94 2.53 4.17 -3.81
CA ASN A 94 1.12 4.08 -4.16
C ASN A 94 0.94 4.15 -5.67
N LYS A 95 0.02 3.34 -6.18
CA LYS A 95 -0.27 3.24 -7.61
C LYS A 95 -1.77 3.12 -7.82
N ALA A 96 -2.40 4.23 -8.19
CA ALA A 96 -3.83 4.34 -8.48
C ALA A 96 -4.22 3.66 -9.81
N TYR A 97 -3.97 2.35 -9.91
CA TYR A 97 -4.26 1.51 -11.07
C TYR A 97 -5.01 0.26 -10.62
N SER A 98 -6.08 -0.10 -11.34
CA SER A 98 -6.83 -1.35 -11.12
C SER A 98 -6.02 -2.61 -11.43
N LYS A 99 -5.00 -2.50 -12.28
CA LYS A 99 -4.12 -3.59 -12.71
C LYS A 99 -2.70 -3.07 -12.95
N TYR A 100 -1.98 -2.85 -11.86
CA TYR A 100 -0.62 -2.35 -11.88
C TYR A 100 0.41 -3.42 -12.28
N THR A 101 1.40 -3.01 -13.06
CA THR A 101 2.63 -3.77 -13.33
C THR A 101 3.81 -2.84 -13.15
N ILE A 102 4.94 -3.35 -12.67
CA ILE A 102 6.14 -2.56 -12.48
C ILE A 102 6.78 -2.34 -13.85
N SER A 103 6.85 -1.10 -14.32
CA SER A 103 7.56 -0.74 -15.55
C SER A 103 9.07 -0.72 -15.29
N ASN A 104 9.89 -0.75 -16.34
CA ASN A 104 11.34 -0.59 -16.19
C ASN A 104 11.72 0.74 -15.50
N ASP A 105 10.96 1.81 -15.75
CA ASP A 105 11.16 3.09 -15.06
C ASP A 105 10.88 2.95 -13.55
N HIS A 106 9.75 2.36 -13.16
CA HIS A 106 9.40 2.18 -11.75
C HIS A 106 10.36 1.23 -11.02
N HIS A 107 10.82 0.17 -11.70
CA HIS A 107 11.87 -0.71 -11.21
C HIS A 107 13.15 0.08 -10.90
N ASN A 108 13.63 0.86 -11.87
CA ASN A 108 14.85 1.65 -11.72
C ASN A 108 14.72 2.70 -10.62
N ARG A 109 13.56 3.34 -10.48
CA ARG A 109 13.28 4.27 -9.38
C ARG A 109 13.38 3.58 -8.03
N MET A 110 12.70 2.44 -7.85
CA MET A 110 12.73 1.72 -6.58
C MET A 110 14.15 1.33 -6.19
N VAL A 111 14.90 0.73 -7.12
CA VAL A 111 16.27 0.25 -6.86
C VAL A 111 17.27 1.40 -6.70
N HIS A 112 17.36 2.28 -7.70
CA HIS A 112 18.48 3.23 -7.82
C HIS A 112 18.19 4.60 -7.22
N ASN A 113 16.92 4.97 -7.06
CA ASN A 113 16.54 6.25 -6.50
C ASN A 113 16.06 6.12 -5.06
N TYR A 114 15.13 5.20 -4.80
CA TYR A 114 14.43 5.13 -3.52
C TYR A 114 15.29 4.37 -2.50
N ILE A 115 15.52 3.07 -2.70
CA ILE A 115 16.26 2.23 -1.75
C ILE A 115 17.71 2.73 -1.61
N LYS A 116 18.38 2.99 -2.73
CA LYS A 116 19.80 3.37 -2.73
C LYS A 116 20.07 4.76 -2.10
N ASN A 117 19.13 5.70 -2.15
CA ASN A 117 19.34 7.07 -1.65
C ASN A 117 18.39 7.41 -0.49
N LEU A 118 18.16 6.45 0.41
CA LEU A 118 17.30 6.59 1.59
C LEU A 118 17.61 7.84 2.43
N GLU A 119 18.90 8.15 2.59
CA GLU A 119 19.41 9.33 3.30
C GLU A 119 18.90 10.69 2.76
N ARG A 120 18.38 10.74 1.52
CA ARG A 120 17.81 11.97 0.97
C ARG A 120 16.46 12.35 1.59
N TYR A 121 15.77 11.39 2.19
CA TYR A 121 14.40 11.58 2.68
C TYR A 121 14.14 10.90 4.04
N SER A 122 15.13 10.22 4.61
CA SER A 122 15.09 9.72 5.98
C SER A 122 16.33 10.17 6.75
N ASN A 123 16.10 10.65 7.98
CA ASN A 123 17.17 11.00 8.94
C ASN A 123 17.37 9.90 9.99
N SER A 124 16.75 8.73 9.82
CA SER A 124 16.84 7.63 10.79
C SER A 124 17.96 6.66 10.43
N ASP A 125 18.69 6.22 11.46
CA ASP A 125 19.82 5.29 11.33
C ASP A 125 19.38 3.81 11.31
N VAL A 126 18.08 3.53 11.52
CA VAL A 126 17.56 2.15 11.48
C VAL A 126 17.51 1.62 10.04
N PRO A 127 17.69 0.32 9.81
CA PRO A 127 17.72 -0.22 8.44
C PRO A 127 16.35 -0.20 7.77
N ILE A 128 16.35 -0.16 6.43
CA ILE A 128 15.16 -0.45 5.64
C ILE A 128 14.84 -1.96 5.71
N ALA A 129 13.63 -2.30 6.12
CA ALA A 129 13.19 -3.71 6.21
C ALA A 129 12.50 -4.18 4.93
N PHE A 130 11.66 -3.33 4.33
CA PHE A 130 10.95 -3.68 3.10
C PHE A 130 10.61 -2.46 2.23
N PHE A 131 10.31 -2.74 0.97
CA PHE A 131 9.57 -1.83 0.09
C PHE A 131 8.22 -2.45 -0.29
N SER A 132 7.20 -1.63 -0.57
CA SER A 132 5.95 -2.17 -1.11
C SER A 132 5.28 -1.25 -2.11
N TYR A 133 4.63 -1.86 -3.09
CA TYR A 133 3.63 -1.18 -3.91
C TYR A 133 2.24 -1.38 -3.31
N ILE A 134 1.41 -0.32 -3.27
CA ILE A 134 -0.01 -0.44 -2.92
C ILE A 134 -0.86 0.03 -4.11
N ALA A 135 -1.77 -0.81 -4.58
CA ALA A 135 -2.58 -0.53 -5.76
C ALA A 135 -3.98 -1.13 -5.71
N GLY A 136 -4.84 -0.77 -6.67
CA GLY A 136 -6.16 -1.39 -6.86
C GLY A 136 -6.07 -2.90 -7.12
N GLY A 137 -5.08 -3.31 -7.91
CA GLY A 137 -4.77 -4.70 -8.22
C GLY A 137 -3.51 -4.82 -9.06
N PHE A 138 -3.12 -6.05 -9.41
CA PHE A 138 -1.83 -6.32 -10.06
C PHE A 138 -1.95 -7.22 -11.29
N GLY A 139 -1.01 -7.03 -12.24
CA GLY A 139 -0.85 -7.91 -13.38
C GLY A 139 -0.19 -9.25 -13.00
N LYS A 140 -0.36 -10.24 -13.87
CA LYS A 140 0.09 -11.64 -13.67
C LYS A 140 1.58 -11.82 -13.34
N ASN A 141 2.43 -10.86 -13.72
CA ASN A 141 3.89 -10.96 -13.55
C ASN A 141 4.39 -10.25 -12.28
N ILE A 142 3.50 -9.68 -11.45
CA ILE A 142 3.91 -8.84 -10.32
C ILE A 142 4.88 -9.56 -9.37
N ASN A 143 4.69 -10.85 -9.13
CA ASN A 143 5.56 -11.63 -8.26
C ASN A 143 7.00 -11.71 -8.79
N SER A 144 7.19 -11.97 -10.09
CA SER A 144 8.54 -12.01 -10.66
C SER A 144 9.17 -10.62 -10.65
N GLN A 145 8.39 -9.57 -10.94
CA GLN A 145 8.87 -8.19 -10.94
C GLN A 145 9.31 -7.70 -9.55
N ILE A 146 8.64 -8.12 -8.49
CA ILE A 146 9.09 -7.86 -7.11
C ILE A 146 10.39 -8.60 -6.84
N ASN A 147 10.48 -9.88 -7.20
CA ASN A 147 11.70 -10.66 -7.01
C ASN A 147 12.88 -10.06 -7.76
N ASP A 148 12.68 -9.51 -8.96
CA ASP A 148 13.73 -8.80 -9.70
C ASP A 148 14.31 -7.63 -8.90
N ILE A 149 13.46 -6.81 -8.26
CA ILE A 149 13.90 -5.72 -7.37
C ILE A 149 14.63 -6.29 -6.14
N VAL A 150 14.07 -7.31 -5.49
CA VAL A 150 14.65 -7.95 -4.30
C VAL A 150 16.05 -8.49 -4.60
N ASN A 151 16.22 -9.15 -5.75
CA ASN A 151 17.50 -9.73 -6.19
C ASN A 151 18.57 -8.65 -6.44
N VAL A 152 18.18 -7.46 -6.89
CA VAL A 152 19.12 -6.36 -7.16
C VAL A 152 19.40 -5.52 -5.91
N ALA A 153 18.37 -5.22 -5.13
CA ALA A 153 18.48 -4.31 -3.98
C ALA A 153 18.88 -5.03 -2.67
N GLY A 154 18.65 -6.34 -2.57
CA GLY A 154 18.87 -7.11 -1.33
C GLY A 154 17.89 -6.78 -0.21
N ILE A 155 16.82 -6.04 -0.49
CA ILE A 155 15.77 -5.66 0.46
C ILE A 155 14.49 -6.38 0.08
N SER A 156 13.81 -6.97 1.06
CA SER A 156 12.53 -7.65 0.85
C SER A 156 11.47 -6.69 0.31
N GLY A 157 10.48 -7.20 -0.40
CA GLY A 157 9.36 -6.34 -0.78
C GLY A 157 8.11 -7.07 -1.22
N SER A 158 7.08 -6.27 -1.49
CA SER A 158 5.74 -6.80 -1.74
C SER A 158 4.88 -5.94 -2.65
N ALA A 159 3.74 -6.51 -3.01
CA ALA A 159 2.61 -5.80 -3.61
C ALA A 159 1.35 -6.07 -2.78
N MET A 160 0.74 -5.02 -2.26
CA MET A 160 -0.49 -5.07 -1.45
C MET A 160 -1.66 -4.49 -2.25
N SER A 161 -2.74 -5.27 -2.43
CA SER A 161 -3.96 -4.69 -3.00
C SER A 161 -4.66 -3.87 -1.93
N VAL A 162 -5.37 -2.81 -2.32
CA VAL A 162 -6.18 -2.04 -1.36
C VAL A 162 -7.23 -2.89 -0.65
N SER A 163 -7.82 -3.88 -1.33
CA SER A 163 -8.72 -4.85 -0.68
C SER A 163 -8.03 -5.59 0.48
N ASN A 164 -6.79 -6.05 0.27
CA ASN A 164 -6.04 -6.76 1.30
C ASN A 164 -5.52 -5.81 2.38
N MET A 165 -5.22 -4.56 2.04
CA MET A 165 -4.89 -3.52 3.03
C MET A 165 -6.07 -3.26 3.97
N ILE A 166 -7.28 -3.10 3.43
CA ILE A 166 -8.49 -2.90 4.25
C ILE A 166 -8.71 -4.13 5.15
N LYS A 167 -8.50 -5.34 4.61
CA LYS A 167 -8.59 -6.55 5.43
C LYS A 167 -7.54 -6.58 6.54
N LEU A 168 -6.31 -6.15 6.27
CA LEU A 168 -5.26 -6.04 7.27
C LEU A 168 -5.66 -5.04 8.37
N VAL A 169 -6.25 -3.89 8.02
CA VAL A 169 -6.79 -2.91 8.99
C VAL A 169 -7.84 -3.55 9.91
N GLU A 170 -8.80 -4.29 9.37
CA GLU A 170 -9.81 -4.99 10.17
C GLU A 170 -9.22 -6.03 11.12
N LEU A 171 -8.17 -6.72 10.67
CA LEU A 171 -7.52 -7.79 11.42
C LEU A 171 -6.50 -7.27 12.43
N TYR A 172 -5.97 -6.05 12.25
CA TYR A 172 -4.85 -5.55 13.03
C TYR A 172 -5.12 -5.56 14.53
N GLU A 173 -6.23 -4.95 14.97
CA GLU A 173 -6.61 -4.94 16.38
C GLU A 173 -7.09 -6.32 16.85
N THR A 174 -7.90 -7.01 16.04
CA THR A 174 -8.53 -8.27 16.44
C THR A 174 -7.54 -9.44 16.58
N LYS A 175 -6.46 -9.43 15.79
CA LYS A 175 -5.35 -10.39 15.88
C LYS A 175 -4.19 -9.90 16.74
N ASN A 176 -4.29 -8.71 17.35
CA ASN A 176 -3.22 -8.07 18.12
C ASN A 176 -1.90 -7.98 17.33
N TYR A 177 -1.97 -7.56 16.07
CA TYR A 177 -0.79 -7.36 15.26
C TYR A 177 0.06 -6.19 15.75
N THR A 178 1.36 -6.35 15.58
CA THR A 178 2.38 -5.36 15.92
C THR A 178 3.17 -4.95 14.68
N HIS A 179 4.08 -3.99 14.81
CA HIS A 179 4.94 -3.59 13.69
C HIS A 179 5.80 -4.77 13.20
N LYS A 180 6.22 -5.69 14.08
CA LYS A 180 6.82 -6.97 13.67
C LYS A 180 5.95 -7.76 12.69
N ASN A 181 4.65 -7.90 12.97
CA ASN A 181 3.75 -8.62 12.06
C ASN A 181 3.63 -7.90 10.71
N ILE A 182 3.55 -6.57 10.72
CA ILE A 182 3.54 -5.77 9.49
C ILE A 182 4.83 -6.00 8.70
N ARG A 183 6.00 -5.98 9.35
CA ARG A 183 7.26 -6.30 8.69
C ARG A 183 7.23 -7.67 8.03
N ASP A 184 6.75 -8.69 8.73
CA ASP A 184 6.72 -10.06 8.22
C ASP A 184 5.76 -10.19 7.02
N ILE A 185 4.56 -9.58 7.10
CA ILE A 185 3.54 -9.56 6.03
C ILE A 185 4.07 -8.88 4.76
N PHE A 186 4.77 -7.75 4.90
CA PHE A 186 5.28 -6.98 3.78
C PHE A 186 6.63 -7.49 3.24
N SER A 187 7.24 -8.48 3.88
CA SER A 187 8.54 -9.06 3.47
C SER A 187 8.42 -10.37 2.69
N VAL A 188 7.25 -10.66 2.10
CA VAL A 188 6.96 -11.95 1.46
C VAL A 188 7.59 -12.15 0.07
N ASN A 189 8.20 -11.12 -0.54
CA ASN A 189 8.84 -11.18 -1.87
C ASN A 189 7.89 -11.57 -3.02
N ARG A 190 6.63 -11.17 -2.89
CA ARG A 190 5.55 -11.38 -3.86
C ARG A 190 4.35 -10.48 -3.54
N GLN A 191 3.28 -10.62 -4.30
CA GLN A 191 1.98 -10.11 -3.90
C GLN A 191 1.54 -10.74 -2.56
N ILE A 192 1.03 -9.90 -1.66
CA ILE A 192 0.42 -10.30 -0.39
C ILE A 192 -0.99 -10.82 -0.66
N LEU A 193 -1.28 -12.01 -0.16
CA LEU A 193 -2.55 -12.70 -0.28
C LEU A 193 -3.28 -12.70 1.07
N LEU A 194 -4.59 -12.98 1.04
CA LEU A 194 -5.39 -13.10 2.28
C LEU A 194 -4.85 -14.16 3.24
N SER A 195 -4.17 -15.20 2.75
CA SER A 195 -3.55 -16.24 3.57
C SER A 195 -2.34 -15.76 4.38
N ASP A 196 -1.80 -14.60 4.03
CA ASP A 196 -0.67 -13.97 4.76
C ASP A 196 -1.17 -13.07 5.90
N LEU A 197 -2.47 -12.76 5.94
CA LEU A 197 -3.10 -11.82 6.88
C LEU A 197 -3.76 -12.49 8.07
#